data_AF-A0A212FBM3-F1
#
_entry.id   AF-A0A212FBM3-F1
#
_cell.length_a   1.000
_cell.length_b   1.000
_cell.length_c   1.000
_cell.angle_alpha   90.00
_cell.angle_beta   90.00
_cell.angle_gamma   90.00
#
_symmetry.space_group_name_H-M   'P 1'
#
loop_
_entity.id
_entity.type
_entity.pdbx_description
1 polymer ?
#
loop_
_entity_poly.entity_id
_entity_poly.type
_entity_poly.pdbx_seq_one_letter_code
_entity_poly.pdbx_strand_id
1 'polypeptide(L)'
;MYFYYKFGSTMKCLIFLLFLYIGDILSATLNDLNLPPEHIPYLFNQFPDLANACKESINCPYKSLTNSKVCWGYENNCPPNSSYHVRPKCPGDHRGWVKTKQAQIDTFYTQADFGYVKEQIQDLMVMCEATYPYDSSLECSKYL
;
A
#
# COMPACT_ATOMS: atom_id res chain seq x y z
N MET A 1 14.09 -6.99 -58.20
CA MET A 1 13.97 -5.97 -57.14
C MET A 1 12.61 -6.06 -56.42
N TYR A 2 12.23 -7.23 -55.93
CA TYR A 2 11.00 -7.46 -55.14
C TYR A 2 11.25 -8.36 -53.92
N PHE A 3 12.34 -9.14 -53.94
CA PHE A 3 12.73 -10.00 -52.83
C PHE A 3 13.32 -9.25 -51.62
N TYR A 4 14.03 -8.14 -51.84
CA TYR A 4 14.61 -7.34 -50.75
C TYR A 4 13.55 -6.57 -49.92
N TYR A 5 12.38 -6.26 -50.48
CA TYR A 5 11.33 -5.53 -49.79
C TYR A 5 10.52 -6.41 -48.82
N LYS A 6 10.39 -7.70 -49.14
CA LYS A 6 9.69 -8.68 -48.28
C LYS A 6 10.47 -9.03 -47.01
N PHE A 7 11.80 -9.12 -47.11
CA PHE A 7 12.65 -9.52 -45.99
C PHE A 7 12.68 -8.49 -44.86
N GLY A 8 12.67 -7.18 -45.19
CA GLY A 8 12.58 -6.10 -44.21
C GLY A 8 11.21 -5.98 -43.51
N SER A 9 10.14 -6.45 -44.15
CA SER A 9 8.78 -6.43 -43.58
C SER A 9 8.57 -7.54 -42.55
N THR A 10 9.03 -8.76 -42.86
CA THR A 10 8.95 -9.91 -41.95
C THR A 10 9.82 -9.74 -40.70
N MET A 11 10.99 -9.12 -40.83
CA MET A 11 11.90 -8.87 -39.69
C MET A 11 11.35 -7.81 -38.73
N LYS A 12 10.70 -6.75 -39.25
CA LYS A 12 10.01 -5.74 -38.43
C LYS A 12 8.82 -6.33 -37.67
N CYS A 13 8.09 -7.27 -38.28
CA CYS A 13 6.97 -7.95 -37.65
C CYS A 13 7.43 -8.86 -36.51
N LEU A 14 8.52 -9.62 -36.71
CA LEU A 14 9.14 -10.44 -35.65
C LEU A 14 9.68 -9.60 -34.48
N ILE A 15 10.30 -8.46 -34.75
CA ILE A 15 10.76 -7.53 -33.70
C ILE A 15 9.56 -6.93 -32.95
N PHE A 16 8.48 -6.55 -33.64
CA PHE A 16 7.27 -6.03 -33.00
C PHE A 16 6.57 -7.09 -32.13
N LEU A 17 6.51 -8.34 -32.59
CA LEU A 17 5.99 -9.47 -31.82
C LEU A 17 6.87 -9.81 -30.60
N LEU A 18 8.19 -9.67 -30.71
CA LEU A 18 9.12 -9.76 -29.57
C LEU A 18 8.89 -8.61 -28.57
N PHE A 19 8.68 -7.37 -29.02
CA PHE A 19 8.36 -6.24 -28.13
C PHE A 19 7.03 -6.42 -27.39
N LEU A 20 6.03 -7.05 -28.01
CA LEU A 20 4.78 -7.42 -27.33
C LEU A 20 4.97 -8.54 -26.30
N TYR A 21 5.92 -9.45 -26.52
CA TYR A 21 6.18 -10.59 -25.62
C TYR A 21 7.05 -10.23 -24.41
N ILE A 22 7.89 -9.19 -24.51
CA ILE A 22 8.79 -8.77 -23.42
C ILE A 22 8.09 -7.77 -22.45
N GLY A 23 6.93 -7.23 -22.81
CA GLY A 23 6.16 -6.27 -22.00
C GLY A 23 5.53 -6.85 -20.72
N ASP A 24 5.46 -8.18 -20.59
CA ASP A 24 4.81 -8.86 -19.45
C ASP A 24 5.77 -9.24 -18.31
N ILE A 25 6.98 -8.67 -18.28
CA ILE A 25 7.96 -8.99 -17.24
C ILE A 25 7.78 -7.98 -16.08
N LEU A 26 7.11 -8.44 -15.02
CA LEU A 26 6.75 -7.74 -13.76
C LEU A 26 5.52 -6.80 -13.82
N SER A 27 4.34 -7.37 -14.04
CA SER A 27 3.12 -6.83 -13.44
C SER A 27 2.58 -7.87 -12.46
N ALA A 28 2.81 -7.68 -11.16
CA ALA A 28 2.05 -8.44 -10.16
C ALA A 28 0.58 -8.07 -10.34
N THR A 29 -0.25 -9.00 -10.80
CA THR A 29 -1.65 -8.69 -11.02
C THR A 29 -2.34 -8.59 -9.67
N LEU A 30 -3.37 -7.74 -9.53
CA LEU A 30 -4.17 -7.69 -8.30
C LEU A 30 -4.78 -9.05 -7.93
N ASN A 31 -4.86 -9.99 -8.89
CA ASN A 31 -5.31 -11.36 -8.66
C ASN A 31 -4.28 -12.20 -7.88
N ASP A 32 -3.00 -11.86 -7.96
CA ASP A 32 -1.90 -12.55 -7.28
C ASP A 32 -1.65 -12.00 -5.87
N LEU A 33 -2.39 -10.96 -5.49
CA LEU A 33 -2.25 -10.29 -4.21
C LEU A 33 -2.78 -11.18 -3.08
N ASN A 34 -1.87 -11.70 -2.26
CA ASN A 34 -2.21 -12.49 -1.08
C ASN A 34 -2.57 -11.60 0.13
N LEU A 35 -3.66 -10.84 0.00
CA LEU A 35 -4.24 -10.00 1.05
C LEU A 35 -5.70 -10.39 1.30
N PRO A 36 -6.16 -10.40 2.57
CA PRO A 36 -7.57 -10.55 2.84
C PRO A 36 -8.39 -9.45 2.14
N PRO A 37 -9.57 -9.77 1.54
CA PRO A 37 -10.39 -8.80 0.83
C PRO A 37 -10.73 -7.55 1.66
N GLU A 38 -10.91 -7.70 2.97
CA GLU A 38 -11.15 -6.62 3.92
C GLU A 38 -10.00 -5.60 4.02
N HIS A 39 -8.77 -5.96 3.66
CA HIS A 39 -7.61 -5.07 3.67
C HIS A 39 -7.42 -4.31 2.36
N ILE A 40 -8.06 -4.75 1.28
CA ILE A 40 -7.93 -4.13 -0.05
C ILE A 40 -8.32 -2.65 -0.06
N PRO A 41 -9.42 -2.20 0.59
CA PRO A 41 -9.71 -0.78 0.71
C PRO A 41 -8.57 0.07 1.30
N TYR A 42 -7.87 -0.46 2.30
CA TYR A 42 -6.77 0.24 2.98
C TYR A 42 -5.55 0.36 2.05
N LEU A 43 -5.26 -0.72 1.30
CA LEU A 43 -4.24 -0.69 0.25
C LEU A 43 -4.56 0.34 -0.83
N PHE A 44 -5.80 0.36 -1.32
CA PHE A 44 -6.23 1.30 -2.36
C PHE A 44 -6.18 2.76 -1.91
N ASN A 45 -6.46 3.05 -0.64
CA ASN A 45 -6.34 4.41 -0.11
C ASN A 45 -4.89 4.84 0.09
N GLN A 46 -3.97 3.90 0.34
CA GLN A 46 -2.54 4.18 0.42
C GLN A 46 -1.89 4.32 -0.98
N PHE A 47 -2.40 3.60 -1.98
CA PHE A 47 -1.88 3.60 -3.35
C PHE A 47 -2.99 3.97 -4.36
N PRO A 48 -3.31 5.27 -4.53
CA PRO A 48 -4.40 5.71 -5.41
C PRO A 48 -4.24 5.28 -6.87
N ASP A 49 -3.00 5.21 -7.39
CA ASP A 49 -2.73 4.77 -8.76
C ASP A 49 -3.13 3.31 -8.97
N LEU A 50 -2.90 2.46 -7.96
CA LEU A 50 -3.33 1.06 -7.99
C LEU A 50 -4.87 0.97 -7.97
N ALA A 51 -5.53 1.82 -7.18
CA ALA A 51 -6.99 1.88 -7.14
C ALA A 51 -7.56 2.33 -8.49
N ASN A 52 -6.96 3.34 -9.14
CA ASN A 52 -7.37 3.83 -10.45
C ASN A 52 -7.17 2.77 -11.53
N ALA A 53 -6.02 2.09 -11.55
CA ALA A 53 -5.77 0.96 -12.45
C ALA A 53 -6.83 -0.16 -12.29
N CYS A 54 -7.22 -0.47 -11.05
CA CYS A 54 -8.32 -1.41 -10.79
C CYS A 54 -9.68 -0.91 -11.30
N LYS A 55 -9.99 0.39 -11.16
CA LYS A 55 -11.25 0.98 -11.67
C LYS A 55 -11.34 0.87 -13.20
N GLU A 56 -10.24 1.09 -13.90
CA GLU A 56 -10.17 1.05 -15.36
C GLU A 56 -10.17 -0.38 -15.90
N SER A 57 -9.52 -1.31 -15.20
CA SER A 57 -9.44 -2.72 -15.62
C SER A 57 -10.81 -3.40 -15.60
N ILE A 58 -11.18 -4.06 -16.70
CA ILE A 58 -12.44 -4.82 -16.82
C ILE A 58 -12.45 -6.00 -15.83
N ASN A 59 -11.29 -6.61 -15.59
CA ASN A 59 -11.16 -7.86 -14.84
C ASN A 59 -10.71 -7.66 -13.38
N CYS A 60 -10.76 -6.44 -12.83
CA CYS A 60 -10.36 -6.24 -11.45
C CYS A 60 -11.38 -6.86 -10.47
N PRO A 61 -11.00 -7.86 -9.64
CA PRO A 61 -11.93 -8.53 -8.73
C PRO A 61 -12.40 -7.61 -7.59
N TYR A 62 -11.65 -6.55 -7.30
CA TYR A 62 -11.89 -5.65 -6.18
C TYR A 62 -12.48 -4.29 -6.58
N LYS A 63 -13.04 -4.17 -7.79
CA LYS A 63 -13.54 -2.88 -8.31
C LYS A 63 -14.54 -2.19 -7.38
N SER A 64 -15.41 -2.97 -6.71
CA SER A 64 -16.39 -2.45 -5.74
C SER A 64 -15.77 -1.82 -4.49
N LEU A 65 -14.52 -2.15 -4.16
CA LEU A 65 -13.81 -1.70 -2.96
C LEU A 65 -13.04 -0.39 -3.16
N THR A 66 -12.91 0.06 -4.41
CA THR A 66 -12.07 1.21 -4.82
C THR A 66 -12.56 2.59 -4.37
N ASN A 67 -13.77 2.69 -3.82
CA ASN A 67 -14.36 3.95 -3.33
C ASN A 67 -14.54 3.99 -1.80
N SER A 68 -14.10 2.95 -1.09
CA SER A 68 -14.21 2.88 0.36
C SER A 68 -13.25 3.86 1.02
N LYS A 69 -13.73 4.62 2.01
CA LYS A 69 -12.93 5.62 2.75
C LYS A 69 -12.57 5.08 4.13
N VAL A 70 -11.48 4.33 4.20
CA VAL A 70 -10.93 3.71 5.42
C VAL A 70 -9.42 3.88 5.48
N CYS A 71 -8.84 3.77 6.66
CA CYS A 71 -7.42 4.00 6.91
C CYS A 71 -6.94 3.15 8.09
N TRP A 72 -5.65 2.89 8.21
CA TRP A 72 -5.15 1.98 9.25
C TRP A 72 -5.29 2.56 10.65
N GLY A 73 -5.22 3.89 10.79
CA GLY A 73 -5.33 4.59 12.07
C GLY A 73 -4.05 5.33 12.45
N TYR A 74 -2.92 5.08 11.77
CA TYR A 74 -1.68 5.81 12.01
C TYR A 74 -1.56 7.08 11.16
N GLU A 75 -2.35 7.20 10.09
CA GLU A 75 -2.32 8.33 9.17
C GLU A 75 -2.88 9.60 9.82
N ASN A 76 -2.33 10.77 9.45
CA ASN A 76 -2.68 12.06 10.06
C ASN A 76 -4.18 12.42 9.94
N ASN A 77 -4.84 12.03 8.85
CA ASN A 77 -6.24 12.34 8.56
C ASN A 77 -7.14 11.09 8.67
N CYS A 78 -6.88 10.23 9.67
CA CYS A 78 -7.63 9.01 9.88
C CYS A 78 -8.55 9.10 11.11
N PRO A 79 -9.85 9.42 10.95
CA PRO A 79 -10.76 9.51 12.09
C PRO A 79 -11.08 8.12 12.66
N PRO A 80 -11.34 7.98 13.98
CA PRO A 80 -11.52 6.68 14.63
C PRO A 80 -12.66 5.80 14.09
N ASN A 81 -13.64 6.39 13.41
CA ASN A 81 -14.76 5.68 12.77
C ASN A 81 -14.42 5.13 11.38
N SER A 82 -13.38 5.67 10.74
CA SER A 82 -12.85 5.19 9.45
C SER A 82 -11.55 4.41 9.63
N SER A 83 -10.98 4.39 10.84
CA SER A 83 -9.78 3.61 11.12
C SER A 83 -10.06 2.11 11.19
N TYR A 84 -9.00 1.30 11.10
CA TYR A 84 -9.11 -0.16 11.18
C TYR A 84 -9.94 -0.55 12.40
N HIS A 85 -11.07 -1.21 12.10
CA HIS A 85 -12.22 -1.32 13.01
C HIS A 85 -12.04 -2.40 14.08
N VAL A 86 -10.99 -3.22 13.98
CA VAL A 86 -10.72 -4.29 14.94
C VAL A 86 -10.22 -3.67 16.24
N ARG A 87 -11.15 -3.39 17.15
CA ARG A 87 -10.84 -2.96 18.51
C ARG A 87 -10.52 -4.17 19.38
N PRO A 88 -9.54 -4.06 20.30
CA PRO A 88 -9.19 -5.17 21.18
C PRO A 88 -10.38 -5.54 22.07
N LYS A 89 -10.75 -6.82 22.07
CA LYS A 89 -11.70 -7.37 23.05
C LYS A 89 -10.94 -7.78 24.30
N CYS A 90 -10.83 -6.86 25.25
CA CYS A 90 -10.23 -7.15 26.55
C CYS A 90 -11.32 -7.69 27.50
N PRO A 91 -11.33 -8.97 27.90
CA PRO A 91 -12.28 -9.46 28.90
C PRO A 91 -11.97 -8.91 30.30
N GLY A 92 -12.99 -8.87 31.16
CA GLY A 92 -12.88 -8.42 32.56
C GLY A 92 -12.70 -6.90 32.71
N ASP A 93 -12.63 -6.46 33.97
CA ASP A 93 -12.38 -5.05 34.30
C ASP A 93 -10.93 -4.65 34.01
N HIS A 94 -10.70 -3.33 33.95
CA HIS A 94 -9.37 -2.76 33.90
C HIS A 94 -8.57 -3.23 35.13
N ARG A 95 -7.36 -3.75 34.91
CA ARG A 95 -6.44 -4.22 35.97
C ARG A 95 -5.10 -3.48 35.86
N GLY A 96 -4.41 -3.28 36.97
CA GLY A 96 -3.05 -2.72 36.98
C GLY A 96 -2.99 -1.20 36.77
N TRP A 97 -2.18 -0.74 35.82
CA TRP A 97 -1.68 0.64 35.65
C TRP A 97 -2.68 1.68 35.10
N VAL A 98 -3.89 1.29 34.71
CA VAL A 98 -4.89 2.18 34.09
C VAL A 98 -6.18 2.22 34.89
N LYS A 99 -6.84 3.40 34.94
CA LYS A 99 -7.99 3.68 35.83
C LYS A 99 -9.36 3.37 35.22
N THR A 100 -9.44 3.12 33.92
CA THR A 100 -10.72 2.87 33.23
C THR A 100 -10.53 1.84 32.12
N LYS A 101 -11.64 1.23 31.68
CA LYS A 101 -11.62 0.31 30.53
C LYS A 101 -11.21 1.00 29.24
N GLN A 102 -11.65 2.24 29.04
CA GLN A 102 -11.24 3.04 27.88
C GLN A 102 -9.73 3.29 27.90
N ALA A 103 -9.16 3.68 29.06
CA ALA A 103 -7.72 3.89 29.18
C ALA A 103 -6.91 2.60 28.90
N GLN A 104 -7.46 1.41 29.21
CA GLN A 104 -6.84 0.14 28.83
C GLN A 104 -6.79 -0.04 27.31
N ILE A 105 -7.87 0.28 26.60
CA ILE A 105 -7.95 0.19 25.14
C ILE A 105 -7.03 1.22 24.49
N ASP A 106 -7.02 2.46 24.99
CA ASP A 106 -6.18 3.53 24.48
C ASP A 106 -4.69 3.19 24.67
N THR A 107 -4.33 2.64 25.83
CA THR A 107 -2.96 2.18 26.11
C THR A 107 -2.55 1.07 25.16
N PHE A 108 -3.43 0.09 24.89
CA PHE A 108 -3.16 -0.95 23.90
C PHE A 108 -2.93 -0.35 22.51
N TYR A 109 -3.78 0.58 22.09
CA TYR A 109 -3.64 1.24 20.79
C TYR A 109 -2.28 1.94 20.66
N THR A 110 -1.90 2.73 21.67
CA THR A 110 -0.64 3.48 21.69
C THR A 110 0.59 2.58 21.75
N GLN A 111 0.56 1.49 22.51
CA GLN A 111 1.78 0.71 22.80
C GLN A 111 1.95 -0.55 21.94
N ALA A 112 0.86 -1.08 21.37
CA ALA A 112 0.85 -2.42 20.78
C ALA A 112 0.03 -2.54 19.49
N ASP A 113 -0.57 -1.46 19.00
CA ASP A 113 -1.37 -1.43 17.77
C ASP A 113 -0.85 -0.32 16.84
N PHE A 114 -1.64 0.10 15.84
CA PHE A 114 -1.30 1.17 14.91
C PHE A 114 -0.94 2.52 15.58
N GLY A 115 -1.32 2.76 16.84
CA GLY A 115 -0.84 3.92 17.58
C GLY A 115 0.68 3.89 17.80
N TYR A 116 1.26 2.71 18.01
CA TYR A 116 2.72 2.55 18.11
C TYR A 116 3.38 2.88 16.77
N VAL A 117 2.85 2.35 15.66
CA VAL A 117 3.35 2.64 14.31
C VAL A 117 3.32 4.14 14.02
N LYS A 118 2.25 4.82 14.44
CA LYS A 118 2.13 6.28 14.32
C LYS A 118 3.26 7.00 15.04
N GLU A 119 3.54 6.64 16.29
CA GLU A 119 4.63 7.24 17.06
C GLU A 119 5.99 6.98 16.39
N GLN A 120 6.24 5.75 15.91
CA GLN A 120 7.49 5.43 15.20
C GLN A 120 7.68 6.27 13.94
N ILE A 121 6.62 6.48 13.15
CA ILE A 121 6.68 7.32 11.94
C ILE A 121 6.92 8.79 12.31
N GLN A 122 6.27 9.29 13.38
CA GLN A 122 6.42 10.67 13.83
C GLN A 122 7.81 10.97 14.40
N ASP A 123 8.50 9.95 14.89
CA ASP A 123 9.86 10.04 15.42
C ASP A 123 10.94 9.84 14.35
N LEU A 124 10.58 9.62 13.09
CA LEU A 124 11.55 9.56 12.00
C LEU A 124 12.17 10.92 11.74
N MET A 125 13.47 10.92 11.47
CA MET A 125 14.23 12.08 11.01
C MET A 125 15.09 11.72 9.81
N VAL A 126 15.29 12.68 8.91
CA VAL A 126 16.20 12.53 7.78
C VAL A 126 17.63 12.48 8.29
N MET A 127 18.33 11.38 8.04
CA MET A 127 19.77 11.25 8.32
C MET A 127 20.62 11.56 7.09
N CYS A 128 20.11 11.23 5.91
CA CYS A 128 20.77 11.48 4.63
C CYS A 128 19.77 12.07 3.64
N GLU A 129 20.02 13.29 3.20
CA GLU A 129 19.20 13.99 2.21
C GLU A 129 19.70 13.72 0.79
N ALA A 130 18.77 13.50 -0.15
CA ALA A 130 19.07 13.34 -1.56
C ALA A 130 19.41 14.69 -2.20
N THR A 131 20.52 14.76 -2.94
CA THR A 131 21.01 16.02 -3.54
C THR A 131 20.66 16.17 -5.02
N TYR A 132 20.51 15.05 -5.72
CA TYR A 132 20.20 15.02 -7.15
C TYR A 132 18.98 14.13 -7.43
N PRO A 133 18.32 14.31 -8.58
CA PRO A 133 17.31 13.35 -9.04
C PRO A 133 17.91 11.94 -9.09
N TYR A 134 17.16 10.96 -8.59
CA TYR A 134 17.53 9.54 -8.49
C TYR A 134 18.52 9.15 -7.37
N ASP A 135 18.95 10.10 -6.54
CA ASP A 135 19.65 9.78 -5.30
C ASP A 135 18.68 9.13 -4.30
N SER A 136 19.20 8.23 -3.46
CA SER A 136 18.47 7.68 -2.32
C SER A 136 18.55 8.63 -1.12
N SER A 137 17.48 8.68 -0.33
CA SER A 137 17.47 9.30 1.00
C SER A 137 17.37 8.22 2.10
N LEU A 138 17.67 8.60 3.34
CA LEU A 138 17.52 7.74 4.50
C LEU A 138 16.83 8.49 5.64
N GLU A 139 15.76 7.89 6.17
CA GLU A 139 15.08 8.30 7.39
C GLU A 139 15.22 7.21 8.46
N CYS A 140 15.56 7.62 9.68
CA CYS A 140 15.75 6.73 10.83
C CYS A 140 15.04 7.26 12.06
N SER A 141 14.83 6.42 13.07
CA SER A 141 14.37 6.87 14.37
C SER A 141 15.34 7.92 14.94
N LYS A 142 14.78 8.96 15.55
CA LYS A 142 15.55 10.02 16.23
C LYS A 142 16.51 9.48 17.30
N TYR A 143 16.14 8.37 17.93
CA TYR A 143 16.92 7.69 18.95
C TYR A 143 17.32 6.32 18.38
N LEU A 144 18.59 6.18 18.02
CA LEU A 144 19.24 4.95 17.55
C LEU A 144 19.72 4.07 18.72
#